data_AF-A0A2E0JSH9-F1
#
_entry.id   AF-A0A2E0JSH9-F1
#
_cell.length_a   1.000
_cell.length_b   1.000
_cell.length_c   1.000
_cell.angle_alpha   90.00
_cell.angle_beta   90.00
_cell.angle_gamma   90.00
#
_symmetry.space_group_name_H-M   'P 1'
#
loop_
_entity.id
_entity.type
_entity.pdbx_description
1 polymer ?
#
loop_
_entity_poly.entity_id
_entity_poly.type
_entity_poly.pdbx_seq_one_letter_code
_entity_poly.pdbx_strand_id
1 'polypeptide(L)' 'MPITETQLAEQIEAAFDAEADQVVNPAEARKRVAQKIAAAVAQFTVGRTTTVTGTSATGGAITGTGTIN' A
#
# COMPACT_ATOMS: atom_id res chain seq x y z
N MET A 1 -0.57 -12.63 -3.33
CA MET A 1 -1.72 -12.15 -2.56
C MET A 1 -1.27 -10.90 -1.84
N PRO A 2 -2.02 -9.79 -1.94
CA PRO A 2 -1.69 -8.55 -1.23
C PRO A 2 -1.61 -8.81 0.28
N ILE A 3 -0.75 -8.07 0.97
CA ILE A 3 -0.66 -8.16 2.43
C ILE A 3 -1.94 -7.62 3.09
N THR A 4 -2.19 -8.04 4.33
CA THR A 4 -3.31 -7.52 5.13
C THR A 4 -3.01 -6.11 5.65
N GLU A 5 -4.01 -5.43 6.18
CA GLU A 5 -3.83 -4.12 6.81
C GLU A 5 -2.95 -4.19 8.07
N THR A 6 -3.09 -5.26 8.86
CA THR A 6 -2.21 -5.53 10.01
C THR A 6 -0.75 -5.69 9.58
N GLN A 7 -0.51 -6.47 8.52
CA GLN A 7 0.84 -6.65 7.98
C GLN A 7 1.40 -5.35 7.38
N LEU A 8 0.56 -4.50 6.78
CA LEU A 8 0.98 -3.18 6.34
C LEU A 8 1.42 -2.31 7.51
N ALA A 9 0.63 -2.28 8.60
CA ALA A 9 0.96 -1.52 9.80
C ALA A 9 2.28 -2.00 10.42
N GLU A 10 2.47 -3.32 10.56
CA GLU A 10 3.71 -3.93 11.05
C GLU A 10 4.93 -3.53 10.19
N GLN A 11 4.78 -3.52 8.86
CA GLN A 11 5.88 -3.10 7.97
C GLN A 11 6.21 -1.61 8.07
N ILE A 12 5.21 -0.75 8.28
CA ILE A 12 5.42 0.68 8.47
C ILE A 12 6.12 0.93 9.80
N GLU A 13 5.71 0.27 10.88
CA GLU A 13 6.36 0.34 12.19
C GLU A 13 7.82 -0.10 12.10
N ALA A 14 8.07 -1.28 11.49
CA ALA A 14 9.43 -1.77 11.25
C ALA A 14 10.28 -0.82 10.40
N ALA A 15 9.68 -0.05 9.50
CA ALA A 15 10.41 0.95 8.70
C ALA A 15 10.93 2.11 9.56
N PHE A 16 10.16 2.54 10.56
CA PHE A 16 10.58 3.56 11.51
C PHE A 16 11.61 3.00 12.49
N ASP A 17 11.34 1.85 13.10
CA ASP A 17 12.24 1.23 14.07
C ASP A 17 13.62 0.92 13.48
N ALA A 18 13.66 0.50 12.21
CA ALA A 18 14.93 0.20 11.54
C ALA A 18 15.84 1.43 11.36
N GLU A 19 15.30 2.64 11.35
CA GLU A 19 16.09 3.89 11.24
C GLU A 19 16.13 4.67 12.57
N ALA A 20 15.46 4.17 13.61
CA ALA A 20 15.48 4.74 14.95
C ALA A 20 16.86 4.59 15.58
N ASP A 21 17.26 5.60 16.37
CA ASP A 21 18.50 5.63 17.15
C ASP A 21 19.79 5.37 16.36
N GLN A 22 19.75 5.50 15.03
CA GLN A 22 20.91 5.40 14.17
C GLN A 22 21.61 6.76 14.04
N VAL A 23 22.94 6.75 14.14
CA VAL A 23 23.77 7.94 13.86
C VAL A 23 23.97 8.08 12.36
N VAL A 24 22.92 8.52 11.67
CA VAL A 24 22.89 8.75 10.22
C VAL A 24 22.40 10.17 9.90
N ASN A 25 22.66 10.64 8.68
CA ASN A 25 22.09 11.89 8.23
C ASN A 25 20.55 11.79 8.22
N PRO A 26 19.82 12.71 8.90
CA PRO A 26 18.36 12.65 8.96
C PRO A 26 17.66 12.67 7.59
N ALA A 27 18.23 13.35 6.59
CA ALA A 27 17.67 13.40 5.25
C ALA A 27 17.77 12.03 4.54
N GLU A 28 18.88 11.32 4.73
CA GLU A 28 19.05 9.97 4.19
C GLU A 28 18.16 8.96 4.90
N ALA A 29 18.05 9.04 6.23
CA ALA A 29 17.15 8.20 7.02
C ALA A 29 15.69 8.36 6.55
N ARG A 30 15.21 9.60 6.44
CA ARG A 30 13.85 9.88 5.94
C ARG A 30 13.62 9.35 4.52
N LYS A 31 14.63 9.44 3.65
CA LYS A 31 14.56 8.87 2.30
C LYS A 31 14.40 7.35 2.35
N ARG A 32 15.14 6.65 3.20
CA ARG A 32 15.03 5.19 3.37
C ARG A 32 13.70 4.77 3.98
N VAL A 33 13.23 5.48 5.01
CA VAL A 33 11.87 5.26 5.58
C VAL A 33 10.82 5.40 4.48
N ALA A 34 10.87 6.48 3.70
CA ALA A 34 9.91 6.71 2.62
C ALA A 34 9.93 5.59 1.56
N GLN A 35 11.12 5.09 1.20
CA GLN A 35 11.26 3.96 0.28
C GLN A 35 10.65 2.67 0.84
N LYS A 36 10.86 2.37 2.13
CA LYS A 36 10.29 1.20 2.81
C LYS A 36 8.77 1.28 2.88
N ILE A 37 8.22 2.46 3.23
CA ILE A 37 6.77 2.68 3.25
C ILE A 37 6.17 2.52 1.85
N ALA A 38 6.79 3.10 0.82
CA ALA A 38 6.31 2.97 -0.55
C ALA A 38 6.27 1.50 -1.02
N ALA A 39 7.29 0.70 -0.64
CA ALA A 39 7.31 -0.72 -0.93
C ALA A 39 6.20 -1.49 -0.19
N ALA A 40 5.98 -1.20 1.09
CA ALA A 40 4.91 -1.82 1.88
C ALA A 40 3.51 -1.49 1.32
N VAL A 41 3.28 -0.23 0.93
CA VAL A 41 2.03 0.19 0.28
C VAL A 41 1.83 -0.53 -1.05
N ALA A 42 2.88 -0.67 -1.87
CA ALA A 42 2.78 -1.42 -3.13
C ALA A 42 2.43 -2.90 -2.89
N GLN A 43 3.02 -3.55 -1.88
CA GLN A 43 2.66 -4.93 -1.50
C GLN A 43 1.23 -5.05 -0.99
N PHE A 44 0.69 -4.00 -0.37
CA PHE A 44 -0.69 -3.97 0.09
C PHE A 44 -1.66 -3.76 -1.06
N THR A 45 -1.37 -2.90 -2.04
CA THR A 45 -2.29 -2.58 -3.14
C THR A 45 -2.22 -3.55 -4.31
N VAL A 46 -1.02 -3.96 -4.73
CA VAL A 46 -0.84 -4.84 -5.90
C VAL A 46 -1.44 -6.21 -5.62
N GLY A 47 -2.28 -6.68 -6.53
CA GLY A 47 -3.01 -7.93 -6.42
C GLY A 47 -4.31 -7.85 -5.62
N ARG A 48 -4.73 -6.68 -5.10
CA ARG A 48 -6.07 -6.52 -4.53
C ARG A 48 -7.13 -6.48 -5.62
N THR A 49 -8.22 -7.21 -5.40
CA THR A 49 -9.41 -7.13 -6.23
C THR A 49 -10.23 -5.91 -5.82
N THR A 50 -10.59 -5.09 -6.80
CA THR A 50 -11.50 -3.95 -6.64
C THR A 50 -12.82 -4.25 -7.33
N THR A 51 -13.90 -3.76 -6.75
CA THR A 51 -15.23 -3.82 -7.34
C THR A 51 -15.60 -2.42 -7.82
N VAL A 52 -15.92 -2.29 -9.10
CA VAL A 52 -16.41 -1.06 -9.71
C VAL A 52 -17.90 -1.22 -9.99
N THR A 53 -18.70 -0.38 -9.36
CA THR A 53 -20.15 -0.32 -9.61
C THR A 53 -20.47 0.90 -10.45
N GLY A 54 -21.29 0.72 -11.49
CA GLY A 54 -21.77 1.79 -12.35
C GLY A 54 -23.21 1.54 -12.81
N THR A 55 -23.76 2.49 -13.54
CA THR A 55 -25.08 2.37 -14.17
C THR A 55 -24.89 2.33 -15.68
N SER A 56 -25.50 1.35 -16.35
CA SER A 56 -25.50 1.25 -17.80
C SER A 56 -26.20 2.45 -18.44
N ALA A 57 -25.91 2.71 -19.72
CA ALA A 57 -26.63 3.73 -20.49
C ALA A 57 -28.15 3.48 -20.54
N THR A 58 -28.59 2.25 -20.28
CA THR A 58 -29.99 1.83 -20.23
C THR A 58 -30.60 1.81 -18.82
N GLY A 59 -29.86 2.26 -17.79
CA GLY A 59 -30.36 2.42 -16.41
C GLY A 59 -30.19 1.19 -15.50
N GLY A 60 -29.56 0.12 -15.96
CA GLY A 60 -29.29 -1.08 -15.15
C GLY A 60 -27.98 -0.95 -14.34
N ALA A 61 -27.93 -1.50 -13.13
CA ALA A 61 -26.68 -1.57 -12.37
C ALA A 61 -25.68 -2.54 -13.03
N ILE A 62 -24.43 -2.12 -13.18
CA ILE A 62 -23.31 -2.93 -13.65
C ILE A 62 -22.28 -3.02 -12.54
N THR A 63 -21.82 -4.25 -12.26
CA THR A 63 -20.71 -4.52 -11.35
C THR A 63 -19.58 -5.18 -12.13
N GLY A 64 -18.42 -4.52 -12.17
CA GLY A 64 -17.17 -5.09 -12.69
C GLY A 64 -16.20 -5.37 -11.55
N THR A 65 -15.34 -6.37 -11.71
CA THR A 65 -14.21 -6.63 -10.80
C THR A 65 -12.91 -6.53 -11.56
N GLY A 66 -11.89 -5.92 -10.96
CA GLY A 66 -10.54 -5.83 -11.53
C GLY A 66 -9.48 -6.12 -10.47
N THR A 67 -8.27 -6.43 -10.90
CA THR A 67 -7.12 -6.60 -10.01
C THR A 67 -6.12 -5.47 -10.26
N ILE A 68 -5.61 -4.87 -9.20
CA ILE A 68 -4.58 -3.83 -9.29
C ILE A 68 -3.24 -4.50 -9.67
N ASN A 69 -2.60 -4.03 -10.75
CA ASN A 69 -1.27 -4.45 -11.19
C ASN A 69 -0.23 -3.37 -10.92
#